data_AF-A0A4U0GM78-F1
#
_entry.id   AF-A0A4U0GM78-F1
#
_cell.length_a   1.000
_cell.length_b   1.000
_cell.length_c   1.000
_cell.angle_alpha   90.00
_cell.angle_beta   90.00
_cell.angle_gamma   90.00
#
_symmetry.space_group_name_H-M   'P 1'
#
loop_
_entity.id
_entity.type
_entity.pdbx_description
1 polymer ?
#
loop_
_entity_poly.entity_id
_entity_poly.type
_entity_poly.pdbx_seq_one_letter_code
_entity_poly.pdbx_strand_id
1 'polypeptide(L)' 'MKYVIGLCVALLIGGCDGADRGNRPVPKAEQGREETQGIRNTEAVGYAGDAIADKVDAALDANDERKQQLDAEIDEQTK' A
#
# COMPACT_ATOMS: atom_id res chain seq x y z
N MET A 1 -38.76 -29.32 31.86
CA MET A 1 -38.22 -29.45 30.48
C MET A 1 -38.63 -28.31 29.53
N LYS A 2 -39.49 -27.36 29.91
CA LYS A 2 -39.86 -26.19 29.07
C LYS A 2 -38.88 -25.01 29.13
N TYR A 3 -38.05 -24.95 30.17
CA TYR A 3 -37.12 -23.82 30.39
C TYR A 3 -35.73 -24.00 29.75
N VAL A 4 -35.39 -25.21 29.30
CA VAL A 4 -34.07 -25.50 28.69
C VAL A 4 -34.00 -24.98 27.24
N ILE A 5 -35.13 -24.97 26.54
CA ILE A 5 -35.21 -24.48 25.15
C ILE A 5 -35.12 -22.94 25.09
N GLY A 6 -35.59 -22.24 26.12
CA GLY A 6 -35.54 -20.78 26.18
C GLY A 6 -34.14 -20.19 26.36
N LEU A 7 -33.22 -20.93 27.01
CA LEU A 7 -31.86 -20.45 27.30
C LEU A 7 -30.96 -20.48 26.05
N CYS A 8 -31.18 -21.41 25.11
CA CYS A 8 -30.36 -21.54 23.91
C CYS A 8 -30.62 -20.44 22.87
N VAL A 9 -31.82 -19.87 22.81
CA VAL A 9 -32.16 -18.83 21.82
C VAL A 9 -31.56 -17.47 22.20
N ALA A 10 -31.40 -17.18 23.49
CA ALA A 10 -30.78 -15.94 23.96
C ALA A 10 -29.27 -15.87 23.66
N LEU A 11 -28.59 -17.01 23.55
CA LEU A 11 -27.15 -17.08 23.22
C LEU A 11 -26.85 -16.80 21.73
N LEU A 12 -27.84 -16.95 20.83
CA LEU A 12 -27.64 -16.73 19.40
C LEU A 12 -27.73 -15.25 19.00
N ILE A 13 -28.33 -14.39 19.83
CA ILE A 13 -28.55 -12.97 19.50
C ILE A 13 -27.38 -12.08 19.99
N GLY A 14 -26.55 -12.56 20.92
CA GLY A 14 -25.38 -11.82 21.43
C GLY A 14 -24.12 -11.89 20.56
N GLY A 15 -24.14 -12.60 19.43
CA GLY A 15 -22.97 -12.83 18.57
C GLY A 15 -22.75 -11.79 17.45
N CYS A 16 -23.62 -10.79 17.32
CA CYS A 16 -23.50 -9.77 16.28
C CYS A 16 -23.00 -8.44 16.85
N ASP A 17 -21.97 -8.49 17.71
CA ASP A 17 -21.25 -7.30 18.15
C ASP A 17 -19.86 -7.26 17.49
N GLY A 18 -19.72 -6.35 16.53
CA GLY A 18 -18.49 -5.60 16.35
C GLY A 18 -17.25 -6.31 15.80
N ALA A 19 -17.37 -7.41 15.05
CA ALA A 19 -16.22 -7.92 14.31
C ALA A 19 -15.76 -6.89 13.26
N ASP A 20 -14.58 -6.31 13.52
CA ASP A 20 -13.74 -5.53 12.61
C ASP A 20 -14.13 -4.07 12.30
N ARG A 21 -14.16 -3.21 13.33
CA ARG A 21 -13.93 -1.76 13.15
C ARG A 21 -12.48 -1.33 13.44
N GLY A 22 -11.54 -2.29 13.48
CA GLY A 22 -10.20 -2.09 14.02
C GLY A 22 -9.11 -1.75 13.02
N ASN A 23 -9.26 -2.08 11.73
CA ASN A 23 -8.16 -1.94 10.77
C ASN A 23 -8.57 -1.19 9.51
N ARG A 24 -9.08 0.04 9.66
CA ARG A 24 -9.09 0.96 8.51
C ARG A 24 -7.64 1.39 8.29
N PRO A 25 -7.06 1.17 7.09
CA PRO A 25 -5.72 1.63 6.79
C PRO A 25 -5.64 3.12 7.09
N VAL A 26 -4.74 3.51 8.00
CA VAL A 26 -4.44 4.91 8.24
C VAL A 26 -3.77 5.44 6.97
N PRO A 27 -4.20 6.57 6.38
CA PRO A 27 -3.54 7.12 5.21
C PRO A 27 -2.06 7.34 5.54
N LYS A 28 -1.16 6.61 4.87
CA LYS A 28 0.27 6.88 4.95
C LYS A 28 0.52 8.27 4.34
N ALA A 29 1.43 9.04 4.94
CA ALA A 29 1.95 10.25 4.31
C ALA A 29 2.51 9.88 2.93
N GLU A 30 2.34 10.76 1.94
CA GLU A 30 2.88 10.52 0.60
C GLU A 30 4.40 10.33 0.68
N GLN A 31 4.85 9.14 0.29
CA GLN A 31 6.25 8.72 0.27
C GLN A 31 6.61 8.31 -1.17
N GLY A 32 7.88 8.51 -1.54
CA GLY A 32 8.40 8.17 -2.87
C GLY A 32 8.08 9.22 -3.94
N ARG A 33 8.37 8.88 -5.20
CA ARG A 33 8.07 9.73 -6.37
C ARG A 33 6.56 9.76 -6.64
N GLU A 34 6.05 10.88 -7.16
CA GLU A 34 4.64 11.01 -7.59
C GLU A 34 4.20 9.83 -8.48
N GLU A 35 5.11 9.42 -9.36
CA GLU A 35 4.92 8.37 -10.36
C GLU A 35 4.73 6.97 -9.75
N THR A 36 5.24 6.74 -8.54
CA THR A 36 5.17 5.44 -7.85
C THR A 36 4.15 5.41 -6.71
N GLN A 37 3.50 6.54 -6.41
CA GLN A 37 2.46 6.61 -5.36
C GLN A 37 1.31 5.62 -5.61
N GLY A 38 0.89 5.45 -6.87
CA GLY A 38 -0.16 4.50 -7.23
C GLY A 38 0.19 3.04 -6.90
N ILE A 39 1.48 2.69 -6.97
CA ILE A 39 1.98 1.35 -6.62
C ILE A 39 1.95 1.16 -5.10
N ARG A 40 2.36 2.17 -4.33
CA ARG A 40 2.33 2.15 -2.86
C ARG A 40 0.92 1.97 -2.32
N ASN A 41 -0.08 2.54 -3.00
CA ASN A 41 -1.48 2.38 -2.64
C ASN A 41 -1.97 0.91 -2.70
N THR A 42 -1.28 0.03 -3.43
CA THR A 42 -1.64 -1.39 -3.50
C THR A 42 -1.33 -2.16 -2.20
N GLU A 43 -0.49 -1.59 -1.32
CA GLU A 43 -0.20 -2.13 0.01
C GLU A 43 -1.48 -2.24 0.85
N ALA A 44 -2.39 -1.27 0.71
CA ALA A 44 -3.67 -1.27 1.41
C ALA A 44 -4.60 -2.44 1.02
N VAL A 45 -4.32 -3.10 -0.11
CA VAL A 45 -5.08 -4.24 -0.64
C VAL A 45 -4.35 -5.57 -0.40
N GLY A 46 -3.18 -5.55 0.27
CA GLY A 46 -2.41 -6.74 0.63
C GLY A 46 -1.42 -7.21 -0.43
N TYR A 47 -1.13 -6.40 -1.44
CA TYR A 47 0.02 -6.60 -2.33
C TYR A 47 1.25 -5.92 -1.74
N ALA A 48 2.46 -6.39 -2.10
CA ALA A 48 3.72 -5.78 -1.64
C ALA A 48 4.02 -4.45 -2.39
N GLY A 49 3.11 -3.49 -2.28
CA GLY A 49 3.13 -2.23 -3.01
C GLY A 49 4.34 -1.37 -2.66
N ASP A 50 4.70 -1.28 -1.38
CA ASP A 50 5.83 -0.47 -0.94
C ASP A 50 7.16 -1.01 -1.50
N ALA A 51 7.39 -2.31 -1.38
CA ALA A 51 8.63 -2.95 -1.85
C ALA A 51 8.76 -2.91 -3.38
N ILE A 52 7.65 -2.92 -4.11
CA ILE A 52 7.66 -2.73 -5.58
C ILE A 52 7.97 -1.27 -5.90
N ALA A 53 7.30 -0.32 -5.25
CA ALA A 53 7.52 1.10 -5.47
C ALA A 53 8.98 1.51 -5.20
N ASP A 54 9.59 1.01 -4.12
CA ASP A 54 11.00 1.30 -3.80
C ASP A 54 11.96 0.82 -4.89
N LYS A 55 11.69 -0.34 -5.50
CA LYS A 55 12.49 -0.85 -6.62
C LYS A 55 12.30 -0.02 -7.88
N VAL A 56 11.08 0.44 -8.13
CA VAL A 56 10.77 1.29 -9.28
C VAL A 56 11.42 2.66 -9.11
N ASP A 57 11.31 3.27 -7.93
CA ASP A 57 11.98 4.53 -7.60
C ASP A 57 13.49 4.42 -7.83
N ALA A 58 14.14 3.39 -7.29
CA ALA A 58 15.57 3.16 -7.50
C ALA A 58 15.96 3.00 -8.97
N ALA A 59 15.11 2.33 -9.78
CA ALA A 59 15.35 2.16 -11.20
C ALA A 59 15.18 3.48 -11.99
N LEU A 60 14.21 4.31 -11.61
CA LEU A 60 13.99 5.62 -12.21
C LEU A 60 15.13 6.57 -11.86
N ASP A 61 15.59 6.58 -10.61
CA ASP A 61 16.71 7.43 -10.17
C ASP A 61 18.01 7.06 -10.91
N ALA A 62 18.29 5.77 -11.06
CA ALA A 62 19.42 5.29 -11.86
C ALA A 62 19.28 5.67 -13.35
N ASN A 63 18.05 5.74 -13.87
CA ASN A 63 17.81 6.19 -15.23
C ASN A 63 18.08 7.68 -15.39
N ASP A 64 17.61 8.50 -14.46
CA ASP A 64 17.81 9.94 -14.44
C ASP A 64 19.30 10.28 -14.34
N GLU A 65 20.05 9.59 -13.48
CA GLU A 65 21.50 9.73 -13.37
C GLU A 65 22.20 9.42 -14.70
N ARG A 66 21.84 8.29 -15.33
CA ARG A 66 22.44 7.90 -16.62
C ARG A 66 22.13 8.90 -17.72
N LYS A 67 20.91 9.44 -17.75
CA LYS A 67 20.52 10.46 -18.74
C LYS A 67 21.33 11.74 -18.55
N GLN A 68 21.51 12.19 -17.31
CA GLN A 68 22.35 13.36 -17.02
C GLN A 68 23.79 13.16 -17.50
N GLN A 69 24.36 11.96 -17.32
CA GLN A 69 25.70 11.62 -17.84
C GLN A 69 25.74 11.69 -19.37
N LEU A 70 24.77 11.07 -20.04
CA LEU A 70 24.66 11.08 -21.50
C LEU A 70 24.50 12.50 -22.05
N ASP A 71 23.65 13.32 -21.43
CA ASP A 71 23.43 14.70 -21.85
C ASP A 71 24.72 15.53 -21.70
N ALA A 72 25.47 15.33 -20.60
CA ALA A 72 26.76 15.99 -20.40
C ALA A 72 27.81 15.57 -21.45
N GLU A 73 27.87 14.30 -21.82
CA GLU A 73 28.76 13.79 -22.87
C GLU A 73 28.40 14.37 -24.26
N ILE A 74 27.10 14.47 -24.56
CA ILE A 74 26.61 15.06 -25.82
C ILE A 74 26.97 16.55 -25.87
N ASP A 75 26.75 17.28 -24.79
CA ASP A 75 27.08 18.70 -24.69
C ASP A 75 28.58 18.94 -24.84
N GLU A 76 29.44 18.05 -24.32
CA GLU A 76 30.89 18.13 -24.52
C GLU A 76 31.28 17.90 -25.99
N GLN A 77 30.63 16.97 -26.68
CA GLN A 77 30.92 16.67 -28.09
C GLN A 77 30.38 17.71 -29.08
N THR A 78 29.33 18.45 -28.70
CA THR A 78 28.68 19.45 -29.56
C THR A 78 29.16 20.88 -29.31
N LYS A 79 30.14 21.06 -28.43
CA LYS A 79 30.81 22.33 -28.14
C LYS A 79 31.94 22.64 -29.12
#